data_AF-A0A965V2H1-F1
#
_entry.id   AF-A0A965V2H1-F1
#
_cell.length_a   1.000
_cell.length_b   1.000
_cell.length_c   1.000
_cell.angle_alpha   90.00
_cell.angle_beta   90.00
_cell.angle_gamma   90.00
#
_symmetry.space_group_name_H-M   'P 1'
#
loop_
_entity.id
_entity.type
_entity.pdbx_description
1 polymer ?
#
loop_
_entity_poly.entity_id
_entity_poly.type
_entity_poly.pdbx_seq_one_letter_code
_entity_poly.pdbx_strand_id
1 'polypeptide(L)'
;TIVIQKELFRALLQDNPQVRNRVAQLVRERQVQNLSNTRDTDSGKLLDFVVSQGVTDAENVLLIDSDLCVGCDNCESACAATHSGYSRLDRKGGKNYDSLQIPVSCRHCENPLCMIDCPPDALIRMADGEVVIQDSCIGCGNCVRNCPYGVIQMVYDRPATGSRGFFDWLFSSSSRSVEEASTGGAKAGKCDMCRSLEGGPACVRACPTGAAMRVNPNKMLRIVSERRQEA
;
A
#
# COMPACT_ATOMS: atom_id res chain seq x y z
N THR A 1 19.03 39.57 0.30
CA THR A 1 18.71 39.54 -1.15
C THR A 1 19.07 40.88 -1.74
N ILE A 2 19.93 40.92 -2.75
CA ILE A 2 20.24 42.17 -3.48
C ILE A 2 19.05 42.47 -4.38
N VAL A 3 18.48 43.67 -4.25
CA VAL A 3 17.31 44.13 -5.02
C VAL A 3 17.73 45.33 -5.84
N ILE A 4 17.56 45.24 -7.16
CA ILE A 4 17.86 46.33 -8.10
C ILE A 4 16.55 46.96 -8.54
N GLN A 5 16.45 48.29 -8.48
CA GLN A 5 15.27 49.02 -8.97
C GLN A 5 15.11 48.83 -10.49
N LYS A 6 13.86 48.71 -10.93
CA LYS A 6 13.50 48.37 -12.31
C LYS A 6 14.05 49.38 -13.33
N GLU A 7 14.02 50.65 -12.97
CA GLU A 7 14.46 51.77 -13.80
C GLU A 7 15.97 51.72 -14.02
N LEU A 8 16.73 51.51 -12.93
CA LEU A 8 18.17 51.30 -12.97
C LEU A 8 18.56 50.04 -13.75
N PHE A 9 17.83 48.94 -13.57
CA PHE A 9 18.07 47.71 -14.31
C PHE A 9 17.87 47.91 -15.82
N ARG A 10 16.80 48.62 -16.22
CA ARG A 10 16.54 48.91 -17.63
C ARG A 10 17.59 49.83 -18.25
N ALA A 11 18.00 50.87 -17.53
CA ALA A 11 19.09 51.76 -17.97
C ALA A 11 20.40 50.96 -18.17
N LEU A 12 20.75 50.11 -17.21
CA LEU A 12 21.93 49.24 -17.29
C LEU A 12 21.92 48.34 -18.53
N LEU A 13 20.76 47.75 -18.88
CA LEU A 13 20.62 46.91 -20.07
C LEU A 13 20.67 47.72 -21.38
N GLN A 14 20.21 48.98 -21.37
CA GLN A 14 20.32 49.88 -22.52
C GLN A 14 21.79 50.23 -22.79
N ASP A 15 22.51 50.62 -21.74
CA ASP A 15 23.90 51.09 -21.84
C ASP A 15 24.90 49.96 -22.09
N ASN A 16 24.54 48.70 -21.79
CA ASN A 16 25.45 47.55 -21.90
C ASN A 16 24.87 46.43 -22.79
N PRO A 17 25.13 46.47 -24.12
CA PRO A 17 24.61 45.47 -25.07
C PRO A 17 25.05 44.03 -24.76
N GLN A 18 26.27 43.83 -24.26
CA GLN A 18 26.76 42.49 -23.89
C GLN A 18 25.97 41.91 -22.71
N VAL A 19 25.72 42.72 -21.67
CA VAL A 19 24.93 42.29 -20.51
C VAL A 19 23.49 41.99 -20.93
N ARG A 20 22.91 42.84 -21.80
CA ARG A 20 21.58 42.61 -22.38
C ARG A 20 21.47 41.26 -23.09
N ASN A 21 22.44 40.92 -23.93
CA ASN A 21 22.45 39.66 -24.66
C ASN A 21 22.59 38.46 -23.72
N ARG A 22 23.45 38.56 -22.70
CA ARG A 22 23.63 37.51 -21.69
C ARG A 22 22.38 37.31 -20.84
N VAL A 23 21.73 38.39 -20.41
CA VAL A 23 20.46 38.32 -19.68
C VAL A 23 19.35 37.75 -20.56
N ALA A 24 19.24 38.17 -21.81
CA ALA A 24 18.25 37.63 -22.74
C ALA A 24 18.46 36.14 -23.01
N GLN A 25 19.71 35.68 -23.11
CA GLN A 25 20.04 34.27 -23.21
C GLN A 25 19.65 33.50 -21.94
N LEU A 26 20.02 33.99 -20.76
CA LEU A 26 19.64 33.40 -19.48
C LEU A 26 18.11 33.32 -19.30
N VAL A 27 17.37 34.35 -19.75
CA VAL A 27 15.91 34.35 -19.71
C VAL A 27 15.35 33.26 -20.63
N ARG A 28 15.86 33.13 -21.86
CA ARG A 28 15.44 32.07 -22.79
C ARG A 28 15.74 30.68 -22.23
N GLU A 29 16.94 30.46 -21.71
CA GLU A 29 17.34 29.20 -21.06
C GLU A 29 16.42 28.87 -19.89
N ARG A 30 16.13 29.84 -19.02
CA ARG A 30 15.18 29.65 -17.90
C ARG A 30 13.75 29.42 -18.37
N GLN A 31 13.30 30.05 -19.44
CA GLN A 31 11.96 29.80 -20.01
C GLN A 31 11.86 28.37 -20.53
N VAL A 32 12.87 27.88 -21.24
CA VAL A 32 12.94 26.48 -21.70
C VAL A 32 13.00 25.51 -20.51
N GLN A 33 13.80 25.80 -19.49
CA GLN A 33 13.87 24.99 -18.26
C GLN A 33 12.55 25.00 -17.46
N ASN A 34 11.87 26.14 -17.37
CA ASN A 34 10.58 26.22 -16.70
C ASN A 34 9.50 25.45 -17.48
N LEU A 35 9.56 25.45 -18.82
CA LEU A 35 8.69 24.63 -19.65
C LEU A 35 9.00 23.12 -19.49
N SER A 36 10.27 22.72 -19.37
CA SER A 36 10.57 21.32 -19.03
C SER A 36 10.09 20.96 -17.63
N ASN A 37 10.18 21.86 -16.65
CA ASN A 37 9.64 21.64 -15.30
C ASN A 37 8.11 21.53 -15.30
N THR A 38 7.39 22.13 -16.26
CA THR A 38 5.93 21.90 -16.37
C THR A 38 5.56 20.47 -16.79
N ARG A 39 6.46 19.72 -17.44
CA ARG A 39 6.28 18.27 -17.68
C ARG A 39 6.39 17.44 -16.40
N ASP A 40 7.00 17.99 -15.35
CA ASP A 40 7.21 17.31 -14.06
C ASP A 40 6.03 17.48 -13.09
N THR A 41 4.98 18.20 -13.49
CA THR A 41 3.75 18.38 -12.69
C THR A 41 3.07 17.04 -12.36
N ASP A 42 3.15 16.07 -13.27
CA ASP A 42 2.55 14.77 -13.08
C ASP A 42 3.38 13.84 -12.18
N SER A 43 4.70 13.99 -12.16
CA SER A 43 5.58 13.38 -11.16
C SER A 43 5.30 13.94 -9.76
N GLY A 44 5.11 15.27 -9.66
CA GLY A 44 4.78 15.93 -8.40
C GLY A 44 3.43 15.48 -7.83
N LYS A 45 2.40 15.33 -8.67
CA LYS A 45 1.09 14.82 -8.26
C LYS A 45 1.12 13.34 -7.87
N LEU A 46 1.88 12.51 -8.57
CA LEU A 46 2.10 11.12 -8.16
C LEU A 46 2.80 11.03 -6.79
N LEU A 47 3.83 11.85 -6.58
CA LEU A 47 4.52 11.90 -5.28
C LEU A 47 3.57 12.36 -4.17
N ASP A 48 2.77 13.40 -4.42
CA ASP A 48 1.72 13.86 -3.50
C ASP A 48 0.71 12.75 -3.19
N PHE A 49 0.31 11.97 -4.20
CA PHE A 49 -0.54 10.79 -3.99
C PHE A 49 0.14 9.73 -3.11
N VAL A 50 1.39 9.35 -3.40
CA VAL A 50 2.15 8.36 -2.62
C VAL A 50 2.33 8.81 -1.16
N VAL A 51 2.63 10.10 -0.94
CA VAL A 51 2.79 10.70 0.39
C VAL A 51 1.45 10.78 1.12
N SER A 52 0.39 11.27 0.48
CA SER A 52 -0.95 11.38 1.07
C SER A 52 -1.54 10.02 1.41
N GLN A 53 -1.19 8.98 0.65
CA GLN A 53 -1.55 7.63 1.00
C GLN A 53 -0.75 7.13 2.18
N GLY A 54 0.45 7.65 2.50
CA GLY A 54 1.31 7.21 3.59
C GLY A 54 2.19 6.02 3.20
N VAL A 55 2.55 5.91 1.93
CA VAL A 55 3.36 4.82 1.38
C VAL A 55 4.85 4.99 1.73
N THR A 56 5.27 6.19 2.12
CA THR A 56 6.67 6.50 2.47
C THR A 56 7.18 5.76 3.70
N ASP A 57 6.32 5.42 4.66
CA ASP A 57 6.67 4.67 5.88
C ASP A 57 6.40 3.16 5.75
N ALA A 58 6.00 2.69 4.57
CA ALA A 58 5.68 1.28 4.35
C ALA A 58 6.93 0.47 4.00
N GLU A 59 7.11 -0.70 4.61
CA GLU A 59 8.10 -1.69 4.12
C GLU A 59 7.56 -2.41 2.88
N ASN A 60 6.26 -2.67 2.87
CA ASN A 60 5.63 -3.47 1.84
C ASN A 60 4.20 -3.00 1.57
N VAL A 61 3.93 -2.57 0.33
CA VAL A 61 2.62 -2.08 -0.07
C VAL A 61 2.03 -2.99 -1.15
N LEU A 62 0.74 -3.30 -1.03
CA LEU A 62 -0.02 -3.92 -2.12
C LEU A 62 -0.36 -2.84 -3.14
N LEU A 63 0.01 -3.07 -4.39
CA LEU A 63 -0.35 -2.25 -5.54
C LEU A 63 -1.16 -3.09 -6.51
N ILE A 64 -2.06 -2.43 -7.21
CA ILE A 64 -2.81 -2.99 -8.33
C ILE A 64 -2.61 -2.07 -9.53
N ASP A 65 -2.13 -2.65 -10.62
CA ASP A 65 -2.14 -2.02 -11.93
C ASP A 65 -3.56 -2.07 -12.49
N SER A 66 -4.21 -0.91 -12.55
CA SER A 66 -5.60 -0.73 -12.95
C SER A 66 -5.80 -0.96 -14.45
N ASP A 67 -4.76 -0.84 -15.27
CA ASP A 67 -4.83 -1.15 -16.70
C ASP A 67 -4.92 -2.65 -16.94
N LEU A 68 -4.35 -3.45 -16.03
CA LEU A 68 -4.40 -4.92 -16.05
C LEU A 68 -5.53 -5.49 -15.18
N CYS A 69 -6.08 -4.72 -14.25
CA CYS A 69 -7.05 -5.20 -13.28
C CYS A 69 -8.47 -5.30 -13.88
N VAL A 70 -8.96 -6.52 -14.06
CA VAL A 70 -10.33 -6.78 -14.53
C VAL A 70 -11.39 -6.78 -13.41
N GLY A 71 -11.01 -6.40 -12.18
CA GLY A 71 -11.96 -6.27 -11.07
C GLY A 71 -12.63 -7.57 -10.60
N CYS A 72 -12.01 -8.73 -10.83
CA CYS A 72 -12.56 -10.05 -10.53
C CYS A 72 -12.66 -10.42 -9.03
N ASP A 73 -12.11 -9.61 -8.12
CA ASP A 73 -12.11 -9.85 -6.66
C ASP A 73 -11.43 -11.17 -6.20
N ASN A 74 -10.63 -11.80 -7.08
CA ASN A 74 -9.84 -12.99 -6.73
C ASN A 74 -8.81 -12.73 -5.63
N CYS A 75 -8.27 -11.52 -5.55
CA CYS A 75 -7.29 -11.14 -4.53
C CYS A 75 -7.91 -11.16 -3.11
N GLU A 76 -9.14 -10.67 -2.97
CA GLU A 76 -9.88 -10.66 -1.70
C GLU A 76 -10.37 -12.06 -1.32
N SER A 77 -10.97 -12.78 -2.28
CA SER A 77 -11.48 -14.13 -2.03
C SER A 77 -10.37 -15.12 -1.67
N ALA A 78 -9.22 -15.06 -2.35
CA ALA A 78 -8.06 -15.89 -2.01
C ALA A 78 -7.48 -15.52 -0.63
N CYS A 79 -7.48 -14.24 -0.27
CA CYS A 79 -7.07 -13.80 1.06
C CYS A 79 -8.01 -14.38 2.14
N ALA A 80 -9.32 -14.24 1.94
CA ALA A 80 -10.32 -14.79 2.85
C ALA A 80 -10.22 -16.31 2.99
N ALA A 81 -10.07 -17.04 1.88
CA ALA A 81 -9.92 -18.49 1.87
C ALA A 81 -8.68 -18.95 2.64
N THR A 82 -7.60 -18.16 2.60
CA THR A 82 -6.36 -18.43 3.35
C THR A 82 -6.50 -18.11 4.85
N HIS A 83 -7.42 -17.22 5.22
CA HIS A 83 -7.52 -16.66 6.57
C HIS A 83 -8.93 -16.79 7.16
N SER A 84 -9.42 -18.04 7.23
CA SER A 84 -10.65 -18.42 7.95
C SER A 84 -11.91 -17.64 7.52
N GLY A 85 -12.00 -17.30 6.23
CA GLY A 85 -13.15 -16.64 5.62
C GLY A 85 -13.16 -15.12 5.79
N TYR A 86 -12.09 -14.50 6.29
CA TYR A 86 -11.98 -13.05 6.43
C TYR A 86 -10.82 -12.50 5.57
N SER A 87 -11.15 -11.62 4.61
CA SER A 87 -10.14 -10.96 3.78
C SER A 87 -9.41 -9.88 4.57
N ARG A 88 -8.08 -9.94 4.58
CA ARG A 88 -7.20 -8.95 5.22
C ARG A 88 -6.79 -7.81 4.27
N LEU A 89 -7.54 -7.64 3.18
CA LEU A 89 -7.42 -6.54 2.23
C LEU A 89 -8.80 -6.16 1.67
N ASP A 90 -8.95 -4.90 1.29
CA ASP A 90 -10.13 -4.36 0.58
C ASP A 90 -9.65 -3.62 -0.68
N ARG A 91 -9.99 -4.17 -1.85
CA ARG A 91 -9.63 -3.61 -3.15
C ARG A 91 -10.44 -2.36 -3.45
N LYS A 92 -11.75 -2.41 -3.22
CA LYS A 92 -12.68 -1.34 -3.61
C LYS A 92 -12.54 -0.10 -2.74
N GLY A 93 -12.12 -0.25 -1.48
CA GLY A 93 -11.76 0.85 -0.59
C GLY A 93 -10.44 1.55 -0.93
N GLY A 94 -9.65 0.99 -1.85
CA GLY A 94 -8.36 1.54 -2.27
C GLY A 94 -8.46 2.90 -2.96
N LYS A 95 -7.36 3.65 -2.96
CA LYS A 95 -7.23 4.92 -3.69
C LYS A 95 -6.46 4.72 -4.98
N ASN A 96 -6.83 5.47 -6.01
CA ASN A 96 -6.26 5.37 -7.34
C ASN A 96 -5.62 6.68 -7.75
N TYR A 97 -4.52 6.59 -8.49
CA TYR A 97 -3.90 7.68 -9.22
C TYR A 97 -3.45 7.13 -10.57
N ASP A 98 -4.04 7.62 -11.65
CA ASP A 98 -3.80 7.08 -13.00
C ASP A 98 -4.06 5.55 -13.02
N SER A 99 -3.15 4.75 -13.58
CA SER A 99 -3.24 3.29 -13.54
C SER A 99 -2.84 2.67 -12.19
N LEU A 100 -2.37 3.44 -11.21
CA LEU A 100 -1.92 2.91 -9.93
C LEU A 100 -3.04 2.90 -8.89
N GLN A 101 -3.42 1.71 -8.42
CA GLN A 101 -4.32 1.53 -7.28
C GLN A 101 -3.55 1.04 -6.04
N ILE A 102 -3.80 1.67 -4.88
CA ILE A 102 -3.33 1.23 -3.57
C ILE A 102 -4.55 0.72 -2.77
N PRO A 103 -4.79 -0.59 -2.71
CA PRO A 103 -5.81 -1.20 -1.86
C PRO A 103 -5.59 -0.95 -0.37
N VAL A 104 -6.68 -1.01 0.39
CA VAL A 104 -6.64 -0.98 1.85
C VAL A 104 -6.09 -2.32 2.33
N SER A 105 -4.83 -2.36 2.75
CA SER A 105 -4.19 -3.57 3.31
C SER A 105 -2.99 -3.20 4.18
N CYS A 106 -2.56 -4.11 5.07
CA CYS A 106 -1.41 -3.86 5.93
C CYS A 106 -0.14 -3.57 5.12
N ARG A 107 0.57 -2.54 5.57
CA ARG A 107 1.76 -1.99 4.91
C ARG A 107 3.09 -2.38 5.55
N HIS A 108 3.02 -3.10 6.67
CA HIS A 108 4.17 -3.52 7.47
C HIS A 108 5.13 -2.35 7.71
N CYS A 109 4.63 -1.29 8.33
CA CYS A 109 5.36 -0.03 8.42
C CYS A 109 6.75 -0.18 9.06
N GLU A 110 7.66 0.68 8.65
CA GLU A 110 8.97 0.83 9.29
C GLU A 110 8.81 1.26 10.76
N ASN A 111 7.89 2.21 11.01
CA ASN A 111 7.55 2.71 12.34
C ASN A 111 6.09 2.34 12.72
N PRO A 112 5.83 1.08 13.10
CA PRO A 112 4.47 0.58 13.29
C PRO A 112 3.80 1.13 14.55
N LEU A 113 2.92 2.12 14.37
CA LEU A 113 2.10 2.65 15.46
C LEU A 113 1.21 1.59 16.12
N CYS A 114 0.84 0.54 15.40
CA CYS A 114 0.04 -0.56 15.94
C CYS A 114 0.75 -1.39 17.02
N MET A 115 2.10 -1.32 17.09
CA MET A 115 2.87 -1.95 18.16
C MET A 115 2.79 -1.17 19.48
N ILE A 116 2.51 0.13 19.41
CA ILE A 116 2.37 0.98 20.60
C ILE A 116 1.16 0.52 21.41
N ASP A 117 1.33 0.43 22.72
CA ASP A 117 0.29 0.03 23.68
C ASP A 117 -0.28 -1.37 23.46
N CYS A 118 0.52 -2.33 22.98
CA CYS A 118 0.16 -3.75 23.03
C CYS A 118 0.54 -4.35 24.39
N PRO A 119 -0.40 -4.61 25.33
CA PRO A 119 -0.04 -5.04 26.68
C PRO A 119 0.78 -6.34 26.75
N PRO A 120 0.54 -7.36 25.90
CA PRO A 120 1.37 -8.56 25.87
C PRO A 120 2.52 -8.53 24.86
N ASP A 121 2.82 -7.37 24.25
CA ASP A 121 3.81 -7.22 23.17
C ASP A 121 3.64 -8.23 22.02
N ALA A 122 2.38 -8.54 21.68
CA ALA A 122 2.05 -9.54 20.67
C ALA A 122 2.36 -9.08 19.23
N LEU A 123 2.58 -7.80 18.99
CA LEU A 123 3.00 -7.28 17.69
C LEU A 123 4.51 -7.06 17.70
N ILE A 124 5.23 -7.75 16.82
CA ILE A 124 6.68 -7.61 16.67
C ILE A 124 7.06 -7.25 15.25
N ARG A 125 8.14 -6.48 15.08
CA ARG A 125 8.76 -6.24 13.78
C ARG A 125 9.93 -7.20 13.60
N MET A 126 9.87 -7.98 12.54
CA MET A 126 10.89 -8.96 12.14
C MET A 126 12.07 -8.26 11.44
N ALA A 127 13.18 -8.98 11.28
CA ALA A 127 14.38 -8.45 10.63
C ALA A 127 14.21 -8.16 9.12
N ASP A 128 13.28 -8.85 8.47
CA ASP A 128 12.87 -8.62 7.08
C ASP A 128 11.86 -7.47 6.93
N GLY A 129 11.54 -6.79 8.03
CA GLY A 129 10.61 -5.67 8.08
C GLY A 129 9.14 -6.05 8.19
N GLU A 130 8.82 -7.34 8.25
CA GLU A 130 7.44 -7.78 8.50
C GLU A 130 7.00 -7.46 9.94
N VAL A 131 5.89 -6.75 10.10
CA VAL A 131 5.19 -6.69 11.40
C VAL A 131 4.28 -7.92 11.55
N VAL A 132 4.42 -8.71 12.60
CA VAL A 132 3.69 -9.97 12.83
C VAL A 132 2.90 -9.91 14.14
N ILE A 133 1.72 -10.54 14.16
CA ILE A 133 0.93 -10.77 15.39
C ILE A 133 1.24 -12.19 15.89
N GLN A 134 1.70 -12.30 17.13
CA GLN A 134 1.98 -13.57 17.81
C GLN A 134 0.76 -14.11 18.55
N ASP A 135 0.85 -15.38 18.96
CA ASP A 135 -0.20 -16.08 19.71
C ASP A 135 -0.48 -15.50 21.11
N SER A 136 0.44 -14.69 21.64
CA SER A 136 0.26 -13.93 22.90
C SER A 136 -0.81 -12.82 22.79
N CYS A 137 -1.42 -12.62 21.61
CA CYS A 137 -2.50 -11.67 21.42
C CYS A 137 -3.73 -12.01 22.29
N ILE A 138 -4.01 -11.15 23.27
CA ILE A 138 -5.17 -11.25 24.17
C ILE A 138 -6.44 -10.58 23.63
N GLY A 139 -6.41 -9.99 22.44
CA GLY A 139 -7.59 -9.40 21.83
C GLY A 139 -8.00 -8.01 22.35
N CYS A 140 -7.11 -7.24 22.97
CA CYS A 140 -7.44 -5.93 23.56
C CYS A 140 -7.87 -4.83 22.56
N GLY A 141 -7.52 -4.97 21.28
CA GLY A 141 -7.92 -4.02 20.22
C GLY A 141 -7.18 -2.69 20.18
N ASN A 142 -6.16 -2.44 21.02
CA ASN A 142 -5.38 -1.19 20.95
C ASN A 142 -4.73 -0.97 19.58
N CYS A 143 -4.18 -2.03 18.99
CA CYS A 143 -3.60 -2.00 17.65
C CYS A 143 -4.60 -1.58 16.55
N VAL A 144 -5.89 -1.90 16.70
CA VAL A 144 -6.95 -1.48 15.77
C VAL A 144 -7.10 0.04 15.80
N ARG A 145 -7.14 0.63 17.01
CA ARG A 145 -7.23 2.09 17.18
C ARG A 145 -5.98 2.82 16.73
N ASN A 146 -4.81 2.21 16.94
CA ASN A 146 -3.53 2.84 16.66
C ASN A 146 -3.11 2.74 15.18
N CYS A 147 -3.77 1.90 14.38
CA CYS A 147 -3.45 1.80 12.96
C CYS A 147 -4.08 2.96 12.17
N PRO A 148 -3.28 3.89 11.59
CA PRO A 148 -3.81 5.04 10.87
C PRO A 148 -4.52 4.66 9.56
N TYR A 149 -4.31 3.43 9.08
CA TYR A 149 -4.86 2.94 7.82
C TYR A 149 -6.12 2.08 8.01
N GLY A 150 -6.51 1.77 9.26
CA GLY A 150 -7.70 0.95 9.54
C GLY A 150 -7.63 -0.49 9.02
N VAL A 151 -6.43 -1.06 8.87
CA VAL A 151 -6.20 -2.38 8.22
C VAL A 151 -6.13 -3.55 9.21
N ILE A 152 -6.28 -3.28 10.51
CA ILE A 152 -6.30 -4.30 11.55
C ILE A 152 -7.74 -4.46 12.02
N GLN A 153 -8.22 -5.70 12.08
CA GLN A 153 -9.58 -6.02 12.49
C GLN A 153 -9.58 -7.05 13.62
N MET A 154 -10.64 -7.05 14.42
CA MET A 154 -10.85 -8.10 15.42
C MET A 154 -11.50 -9.30 14.72
N VAL A 155 -10.75 -10.39 14.62
CA VAL A 155 -11.18 -11.63 13.99
C VAL A 155 -11.50 -12.67 15.05
N TYR A 156 -12.53 -13.46 14.81
CA TYR A 156 -12.88 -14.60 15.65
C TYR A 156 -12.38 -15.85 14.94
N ASP A 157 -11.77 -16.76 15.71
CA ASP A 157 -11.49 -18.10 15.22
C ASP A 157 -12.84 -18.77 14.97
N ARG A 158 -13.31 -18.73 13.72
CA ARG A 158 -14.41 -19.56 13.31
C ARG A 158 -13.85 -20.97 13.16
N PRO A 159 -14.43 -21.99 13.84
CA PRO A 159 -14.12 -23.36 13.45
C PRO A 159 -14.43 -23.46 11.96
N ALA A 160 -13.54 -24.09 11.20
CA ALA A 160 -13.74 -24.33 9.78
C ALA A 160 -15.03 -25.14 9.64
N THR A 161 -16.16 -24.46 9.43
CA THR A 161 -17.39 -25.10 9.03
C THR A 161 -17.19 -25.46 7.58
N GLY A 162 -16.49 -26.58 7.37
CA GLY A 162 -16.44 -27.24 6.07
C GLY A 162 -17.88 -27.29 5.58
N SER A 163 -18.13 -26.71 4.41
CA SER A 163 -19.43 -26.77 3.77
C SER A 163 -19.79 -28.24 3.68
N ARG A 164 -20.70 -28.70 4.54
CA ARG A 164 -21.20 -30.08 4.49
C ARG A 164 -21.92 -30.22 3.15
N GLY A 165 -21.20 -30.71 2.15
CA GLY A 165 -21.75 -30.99 0.84
C GLY A 165 -22.87 -32.03 0.98
N PHE A 166 -23.78 -32.07 0.01
CA PHE A 166 -24.86 -33.06 -0.03
C PHE A 166 -24.38 -34.49 0.26
N PHE A 167 -23.18 -34.85 -0.21
CA PHE A 167 -22.55 -36.15 0.04
C PHE A 167 -22.08 -36.35 1.50
N ASP A 168 -21.56 -35.31 2.16
CA ASP A 168 -21.13 -35.40 3.57
C ASP A 168 -22.33 -35.60 4.51
N TRP A 169 -23.49 -35.04 4.16
CA TRP A 169 -24.76 -35.31 4.83
C TRP A 169 -25.29 -36.72 4.54
N LEU A 170 -25.22 -37.20 3.30
CA LEU A 170 -25.77 -38.48 2.89
C LEU A 170 -25.07 -39.69 3.55
N PHE A 171 -23.77 -39.59 3.83
CA PHE A 171 -22.96 -40.68 4.39
C PHE A 171 -22.66 -40.55 5.90
N SER A 172 -23.13 -39.50 6.56
CA SER A 172 -22.95 -39.29 8.01
C SER A 172 -24.07 -39.94 8.82
N SER A 173 -24.17 -41.27 8.77
CA SER A 173 -25.09 -42.07 9.59
C SER A 173 -24.46 -42.58 10.90
N SER A 174 -23.28 -42.08 11.28
CA SER A 174 -22.61 -42.42 12.53
C SER A 174 -22.23 -41.14 13.26
N SER A 175 -22.92 -40.90 14.38
CA SER A 175 -22.67 -39.85 15.37
C SER A 175 -21.18 -39.56 15.58
N ARG A 176 -20.67 -38.51 14.92
CA ARG A 176 -19.40 -37.88 15.30
C ARG A 176 -19.74 -36.53 15.92
N SER A 177 -19.33 -36.42 17.18
CA SER A 177 -19.41 -35.24 18.04
C SER A 177 -19.05 -33.99 17.26
N VAL A 178 -19.91 -32.98 17.37
CA VAL A 178 -19.58 -31.60 17.08
C VAL A 178 -18.39 -31.27 17.98
N GLU A 179 -17.19 -31.21 17.41
CA GLU A 179 -16.04 -30.68 18.15
C GLU A 179 -16.38 -29.24 18.51
N GLU A 180 -16.24 -29.00 19.81
CA GLU A 180 -16.58 -27.80 20.53
C GLU A 180 -15.96 -26.58 19.82
N ALA A 181 -16.82 -25.65 19.41
CA ALA A 181 -16.40 -24.40 18.82
C ALA A 181 -15.35 -23.75 19.73
N SER A 182 -14.16 -23.51 19.17
CA SER A 182 -13.03 -22.88 19.85
C SER A 182 -13.51 -21.70 20.70
N THR A 183 -13.37 -21.82 22.01
CA THR A 183 -13.57 -20.76 23.01
C THR A 183 -12.44 -19.72 22.95
N GLY A 184 -12.04 -19.34 21.74
CA GLY A 184 -11.04 -18.30 21.49
C GLY A 184 -11.73 -16.95 21.41
N GLY A 185 -11.39 -16.04 22.33
CA GLY A 185 -11.79 -14.63 22.20
C GLY A 185 -11.28 -14.02 20.89
N ALA A 186 -11.88 -12.92 20.45
CA ALA A 186 -11.45 -12.23 19.24
C ALA A 186 -9.97 -11.85 19.31
N LYS A 187 -9.18 -12.20 18.29
CA LYS A 187 -7.78 -11.80 18.16
C LYS A 187 -7.65 -10.71 17.11
N ALA A 188 -6.58 -9.92 17.18
CA ALA A 188 -6.29 -8.96 16.12
C ALA A 188 -5.81 -9.71 14.86
N GLY A 189 -6.35 -9.32 13.70
CA GLY A 189 -6.02 -9.87 12.40
C GLY A 189 -5.66 -8.77 11.41
N LYS A 190 -4.58 -8.97 10.67
CA LYS A 190 -4.10 -8.07 9.61
C LYS A 190 -3.34 -8.91 8.58
N CYS A 191 -3.06 -8.34 7.41
CA CYS A 191 -2.21 -9.02 6.43
C CYS A 191 -0.84 -9.37 7.06
N ASP A 192 -0.41 -10.62 6.83
CA ASP A 192 0.81 -11.29 7.29
C ASP A 192 1.68 -11.73 6.11
N MET A 193 1.50 -11.07 4.96
CA MET A 193 2.10 -11.39 3.66
C MET A 193 1.98 -12.87 3.25
N CYS A 194 1.03 -13.60 3.84
CA CYS A 194 0.95 -15.06 3.76
C CYS A 194 2.31 -15.74 4.03
N ARG A 195 3.06 -15.27 5.04
CA ARG A 195 4.41 -15.76 5.39
C ARG A 195 4.50 -17.27 5.65
N SER A 196 3.38 -17.89 6.00
CA SER A 196 3.27 -19.33 6.23
C SER A 196 3.09 -20.14 4.93
N LEU A 197 2.84 -19.49 3.80
CA LEU A 197 2.69 -20.14 2.50
C LEU A 197 3.98 -20.02 1.69
N GLU A 198 4.50 -21.14 1.22
CA GLU A 198 5.69 -21.18 0.35
C GLU A 198 5.52 -20.37 -0.95
N GLY A 199 4.30 -20.35 -1.51
CA GLY A 199 3.96 -19.55 -2.68
C GLY A 199 3.82 -18.05 -2.42
N GLY A 200 4.01 -17.58 -1.19
CA GLY A 200 3.85 -16.18 -0.82
C GLY A 200 2.40 -15.67 -0.89
N PRO A 201 2.19 -14.34 -1.02
CA PRO A 201 0.89 -13.70 -0.87
C PRO A 201 -0.18 -14.30 -1.80
N ALA A 202 -1.23 -14.88 -1.20
CA ALA A 202 -2.34 -15.48 -1.94
C ALA A 202 -3.04 -14.47 -2.86
N CYS A 203 -3.14 -13.21 -2.44
CA CYS A 203 -3.76 -12.14 -3.22
C CYS A 203 -3.01 -11.80 -4.51
N VAL A 204 -1.67 -11.96 -4.52
CA VAL A 204 -0.83 -11.77 -5.71
C VAL A 204 -0.96 -12.98 -6.63
N ARG A 205 -0.83 -14.20 -6.08
CA ARG A 205 -0.92 -15.44 -6.87
C ARG A 205 -2.29 -15.68 -7.50
N ALA A 206 -3.36 -15.22 -6.86
CA ALA A 206 -4.72 -15.38 -7.38
C ALA A 206 -5.08 -14.36 -8.48
N CYS A 207 -4.21 -13.38 -8.76
CA CYS A 207 -4.47 -12.39 -9.79
C CYS A 207 -4.25 -12.99 -11.20
N PRO A 208 -5.31 -13.13 -12.02
CA PRO A 208 -5.21 -13.82 -13.30
C PRO A 208 -4.44 -13.01 -14.37
N THR A 209 -4.34 -11.69 -14.18
CA THR A 209 -3.71 -10.77 -15.15
C THR A 209 -2.33 -10.30 -14.68
N GLY A 210 -1.88 -10.70 -13.48
CA GLY A 210 -0.65 -10.19 -12.88
C GLY A 210 -0.73 -8.74 -12.40
N ALA A 211 -1.93 -8.15 -12.33
CA ALA A 211 -2.14 -6.77 -11.89
C ALA A 211 -1.75 -6.51 -10.42
N ALA A 212 -1.93 -7.49 -9.53
CA ALA A 212 -1.68 -7.32 -8.10
C ALA A 212 -0.24 -7.68 -7.73
N MET A 213 0.47 -6.77 -7.07
CA MET A 213 1.88 -6.94 -6.70
C MET A 213 2.17 -6.35 -5.32
N ARG A 214 3.06 -7.01 -4.58
CA ARG A 214 3.56 -6.56 -3.28
C ARG A 214 4.95 -5.99 -3.49
N VAL A 215 5.13 -4.69 -3.26
CA VAL A 215 6.40 -4.00 -3.53
C VAL A 215 6.89 -3.24 -2.31
N ASN A 216 8.21 -3.12 -2.20
CA ASN A 216 8.81 -2.15 -1.31
C ASN A 216 8.73 -0.75 -1.99
N PRO A 217 8.21 0.29 -1.30
CA PRO A 217 8.06 1.63 -1.86
C PRO A 217 9.32 2.26 -2.45
N ASN A 218 10.50 1.98 -1.89
CA ASN A 218 11.77 2.47 -2.43
C ASN A 218 12.05 1.89 -3.82
N LYS A 219 11.51 0.70 -4.12
CA LYS A 219 11.55 0.09 -5.47
C LYS A 219 10.39 0.56 -6.35
N MET A 220 9.23 0.91 -5.76
CA MET A 220 8.04 1.37 -6.49
C MET A 220 8.31 2.63 -7.31
N LEU A 221 8.96 3.64 -6.72
CA LEU A 221 9.25 4.91 -7.41
C LEU A 221 10.09 4.71 -8.68
N ARG A 222 10.98 3.71 -8.69
CA ARG A 222 11.79 3.34 -9.85
C ARG A 222 10.93 2.74 -10.97
N ILE A 223 10.08 1.77 -10.65
CA ILE A 223 9.20 1.10 -11.62
C ILE A 223 8.25 2.09 -12.30
N VAL A 224 7.67 3.03 -11.55
CA VAL A 224 6.77 4.05 -12.12
C VAL A 224 7.53 5.04 -12.98
N SER A 225 8.76 5.41 -12.60
CA SER A 225 9.61 6.29 -13.43
C SER A 225 10.07 5.63 -14.73
N GLU A 226 10.35 4.33 -14.71
CA GLU A 226 10.81 3.56 -15.88
C GLU A 226 9.68 3.36 -16.91
N ARG A 227 8.48 2.96 -16.46
CA ARG A 227 7.32 2.81 -17.37
C ARG A 227 6.89 4.10 -18.07
N ARG A 228 7.11 5.26 -17.44
CA ARG A 228 6.83 6.58 -18.04
C ARG A 228 7.85 6.99 -19.10
N GLN A 229 9.03 6.39 -19.13
CA GLN A 229 10.06 6.67 -20.16
C GLN A 229 9.86 5.81 -21.41
N GLU A 230 9.08 4.74 -21.31
CA GLU A 230 8.80 3.79 -22.40
C GLU A 230 7.48 4.08 -23.15
N ALA A 231 6.64 4.99 -22.62
CA ALA A 231 5.38 5.46 -23.22
C ALA A 231 5.54 6.82 -23.91
#